data_AF-A0A0N0BEQ4-F1
#
_entry.id   AF-A0A0N0BEQ4-F1
#
_cell.length_a   1.000
_cell.length_b   1.000
_cell.length_c   1.000
_cell.angle_alpha   90.00
_cell.angle_beta   90.00
_cell.angle_gamma   90.00
#
_symmetry.space_group_name_H-M   'P 1'
#
loop_
_entity.id
_entity.type
_entity.pdbx_description
1 polymer ?
#
loop_
_entity_poly.entity_id
_entity_poly.type
_entity_poly.pdbx_seq_one_letter_code
_entity_poly.pdbx_strand_id
1 'polypeptide(L)' 'ETLLNEDPHQTLKELSKLLNVDKSIVSKRLKVAGFIHKKNYWVPHVLKDV' A
#
# COMPACT_ATOMS: atom_id res chain seq x y z
N GLU A 1 0.70 10.77 9.63
CA GLU A 1 1.46 10.56 8.37
C GLU A 1 1.35 9.10 7.92
N THR A 2 1.33 8.83 6.63
CA THR A 2 1.12 7.48 6.06
C THR A 2 2.43 6.68 5.99
N LEU A 3 2.45 5.45 6.52
CA LEU A 3 3.58 4.50 6.48
C LEU A 3 4.31 4.38 5.13
N LEU A 4 3.60 4.59 4.02
CA LEU A 4 4.14 4.55 2.66
C LEU A 4 5.02 5.75 2.31
N ASN A 5 4.91 6.86 3.04
CA ASN A 5 5.67 8.08 2.79
C ASN A 5 7.08 8.01 3.38
N GLU A 6 7.30 7.13 4.37
CA GLU A 6 8.64 6.85 4.93
C GLU A 6 9.43 5.89 4.05
N ASP A 7 8.81 4.83 3.52
CA ASP A 7 9.48 3.89 2.62
C ASP A 7 8.55 3.42 1.49
N PRO A 8 8.62 4.07 0.31
CA PRO A 8 7.75 3.75 -0.82
C PRO A 8 8.09 2.39 -1.45
N HIS A 9 9.24 1.80 -1.12
CA HIS A 9 9.73 0.52 -1.67
C HIS A 9 9.29 -0.71 -0.86
N GLN A 10 8.59 -0.49 0.27
CA GLN A 10 8.09 -1.58 1.09
C GLN A 10 7.14 -2.51 0.35
N THR A 11 7.40 -3.81 0.49
CA THR A 11 6.50 -4.84 -0.05
C THR A 11 5.32 -5.11 0.88
N LEU A 12 4.24 -5.70 0.36
CA LEU A 12 3.10 -6.16 1.17
C LEU A 12 3.54 -7.06 2.35
N LYS A 13 4.64 -7.82 2.20
CA LYS A 13 5.16 -8.70 3.25
C LYS A 13 5.77 -7.90 4.41
N GLU A 14 6.56 -6.88 4.10
CA GLU A 14 7.13 -5.96 5.09
C GLU A 14 6.01 -5.23 5.83
N LEU A 15 5.06 -4.65 5.08
CA LEU A 15 3.89 -3.97 5.66
C LEU A 15 3.05 -4.90 6.53
N SER A 16 2.84 -6.16 6.10
CA SER A 16 2.09 -7.16 6.87
C SER A 16 2.76 -7.48 8.20
N LYS A 17 4.09 -7.56 8.22
CA LYS A 17 4.86 -7.80 9.45
C LYS A 17 4.83 -6.58 10.37
N LEU A 18 5.06 -5.39 9.81
CA LEU A 18 5.16 -4.14 10.56
C LEU A 18 3.83 -3.78 11.23
N LEU A 19 2.72 -4.01 10.53
CA LEU A 19 1.37 -3.80 11.05
C LEU A 19 0.80 -5.03 11.78
N ASN A 20 1.53 -6.15 11.78
CA ASN A 20 1.07 -7.46 12.28
C ASN A 20 -0.32 -7.87 11.76
N VAL A 21 -0.60 -7.60 10.48
CA VAL A 21 -1.86 -7.94 9.80
C VAL A 21 -1.57 -8.78 8.57
N ASP A 22 -2.56 -9.54 8.10
CA ASP A 22 -2.37 -10.34 6.88
C ASP A 22 -2.14 -9.47 5.63
N LYS A 23 -1.34 -9.98 4.68
CA LYS A 23 -1.07 -9.30 3.40
C LYS A 23 -2.34 -8.93 2.64
N SER A 24 -3.39 -9.73 2.79
CA SER A 24 -4.72 -9.49 2.19
C SER A 24 -5.38 -8.25 2.78
N ILE A 25 -5.22 -8.00 4.08
CA ILE A 25 -5.74 -6.81 4.76
C ILE A 25 -4.97 -5.58 4.31
N VAL A 26 -3.63 -5.67 4.25
CA VAL A 26 -2.78 -4.59 3.74
C VAL A 26 -3.19 -4.23 2.31
N SER A 27 -3.32 -5.23 1.43
CA SER A 27 -3.70 -5.02 0.03
C SER A 27 -5.08 -4.37 -0.10
N LYS A 28 -6.08 -4.82 0.68
CA LYS A 28 -7.41 -4.19 0.71
C LYS A 28 -7.34 -2.74 1.19
N ARG A 29 -6.63 -2.46 2.29
CA ARG A 29 -6.46 -1.10 2.81
C ARG A 29 -5.78 -0.18 1.80
N LEU A 30 -4.72 -0.65 1.16
CA LEU A 30 -4.01 0.12 0.15
C LEU A 30 -4.91 0.43 -1.05
N LYS A 31 -5.67 -0.55 -1.52
CA LYS A 31 -6.64 -0.34 -2.60
C LYS A 31 -7.72 0.68 -2.24
N VAL A 32 -8.26 0.61 -1.03
CA VAL A 32 -9.26 1.59 -0.52
C VAL A 32 -8.65 2.97 -0.36
N ALA A 33 -7.40 3.05 0.08
CA ALA A 33 -6.65 4.30 0.17
C ALA A 33 -6.18 4.82 -1.20
N GLY A 34 -6.49 4.13 -2.30
CA GLY A 34 -6.12 4.53 -3.65
C GLY A 34 -4.65 4.33 -3.96
N PHE A 35 -3.96 3.39 -3.32
CA PHE A 35 -2.57 3.05 -3.62
C PHE A 35 -2.48 1.77 -4.46
N ILE A 36 -1.62 1.78 -5.48
CA ILE A 36 -1.30 0.61 -6.30
C ILE A 36 0.20 0.33 -6.25
N HIS A 37 0.56 -0.94 -6.38
CA HIS A 37 1.96 -1.36 -6.43
C HIS A 37 2.45 -1.39 -7.88
N LYS A 38 3.46 -0.59 -8.20
CA LYS A 38 4.04 -0.49 -9.54
C LYS A 38 5.54 -0.74 -9.45
N LYS A 39 6.04 -1.80 -10.11
CA LYS A 39 7.49 -2.11 -10.25
C LYS A 39 8.32 -1.85 -8.96
N ASN A 40 7.86 -2.30 -7.79
CA ASN A 40 8.49 -2.12 -6.47
C ASN A 40 8.32 -0.76 -5.78
N TYR A 41 7.27 0.00 -6.09
CA TYR A 41 6.88 1.12 -5.24
C TYR A 41 5.36 1.32 -5.20
N TRP A 42 4.88 1.90 -4.11
CA TRP A 42 3.48 2.30 -3.96
C TRP A 42 3.25 3.68 -4.55
N VAL A 43 2.29 3.79 -5.46
CA VAL A 43 1.84 5.07 -5.98
C VAL A 43 0.39 5.32 -5.64
N PRO A 44 0.01 6.55 -5.25
CA PRO A 44 -1.38 6.95 -5.19
C PRO A 44 -1.96 6.93 -6.61
N HIS A 45 -2.79 5.95 -6.88
CA HIS A 45 -3.68 5.91 -8.02
C HIS A 45 -5.05 6.40 -7.58
N VAL A 46 -5.27 7.70 -7.77
CA VAL A 46 -6.61 8.26 -7.76
C VAL A 46 -7.33 7.64 -8.95
N LEU A 47 -8.16 6.62 -8.68
CA LEU A 47 -9.17 6.18 -9.63
C LEU A 47 -10.03 7.42 -9.87
N LYS A 48 -9.83 8.08 -11.01
CA LYS A 48 -10.76 9.12 -11.45
C LYS A 48 -12.06 8.39 -11.73
N ASP A 49 -13.02 8.52 -10.81
CA ASP A 49 -14.43 8.31 -11.15
C ASP A 49 -14.72 9.22 -12.36
N VAL A 50 -15.09 8.58 -13.48
CA VAL A 50 -15.48 9.20 -14.75
C VAL A 50 -16.95 9.59 -14.72
#